data_AF-A0A9R0VTR6-F1
#
_entry.id   AF-A0A9R0VTR6-F1
#
_cell.length_a   1.000
_cell.length_b   1.000
_cell.length_c   1.000
_cell.angle_alpha   90.00
_cell.angle_beta   90.00
_cell.angle_gamma   90.00
#
_symmetry.space_group_name_H-M   'P 1'
#
loop_
_entity.id
_entity.type
_entity.pdbx_description
1 polymer ?
#
loop_
_entity_poly.entity_id
_entity_poly.type
_entity_poly.pdbx_seq_one_letter_code
_entity_poly.pdbx_strand_id
1 'polypeptide(L)'
;MDATALHYENQKLVQQLEAQKSEMHVLEAKFKELRNEQSSYDNTLISLDKMWNQLVDDLILLGVRFGGGLNNLPALDHEELSEESIESCPSEEIFLFMLLKSNNYGKKDDNSLLEFAEEALALRRSATLALMRSLQEAIAAQQARSEYLSLALNGEKSNEDVVVALQNHNDHLKEVVGNVREAISIVNGKHKRYLDEIEAFKSSYSKELQEIKHLSGELEETMAELEESRRKLVILQLQRHGSSLMNMSGPNAVNGAVSADKSSDENMGWGDLKDAVDEAKTLAGNRLLELHETQEDNLILSNQLEDLQAQLKDDNYIFTSKPYTILSDKLHHMNAEIERYKGLVEVLQNDKNQFLQREKEMCAKGESVDNIEQSITAYEAKIEELEHQILKSMAEKNDLEIKVEESLQDSGKKDFKDEIHVMAAALSKEMEMMENQLNRSKDAASEALALREEAESLRTLLAKKISEQKEISDRYNAQVSEIKSLKELIETLEKENQELEFIVDMYGKECSESRTITEIKESENRARKQAEYLRTSLEEHSLELRVKAANEAETACQRRLCIAEAELEELRTDVDASERSVIFS
;
A
#
# COMPACT_ATOMS: atom_id res chain seq x y z
N MET A 1 -14.87 32.97 -49.42
CA MET A 1 -13.93 32.47 -48.40
C MET A 1 -13.75 31.00 -48.67
N ASP A 2 -12.51 30.54 -48.80
CA ASP A 2 -12.21 29.19 -49.26
C ASP A 2 -12.32 28.21 -48.08
N ALA A 3 -13.11 27.15 -48.21
CA ALA A 3 -13.40 26.21 -47.11
C ALA A 3 -12.13 25.50 -46.60
N THR A 4 -11.15 25.35 -47.48
CA THR A 4 -9.82 24.80 -47.20
C THR A 4 -8.98 25.70 -46.29
N ALA A 5 -9.02 27.02 -46.49
CA ALA A 5 -8.32 27.98 -45.63
C ALA A 5 -8.92 28.02 -44.21
N LEU A 6 -10.25 27.94 -44.11
CA LEU A 6 -10.95 27.90 -42.81
C LEU A 6 -10.71 26.58 -42.07
N HIS A 7 -10.58 25.47 -42.80
CA HIS A 7 -10.22 24.17 -42.23
C HIS A 7 -8.79 24.18 -41.67
N TYR A 8 -7.84 24.76 -42.41
CA TYR A 8 -6.45 24.91 -41.96
C TYR A 8 -6.34 25.80 -40.71
N GLU A 9 -7.06 26.93 -40.67
CA GLU A 9 -7.06 27.83 -39.51
C GLU A 9 -7.69 27.17 -38.27
N ASN A 10 -8.79 26.43 -38.43
CA ASN A 10 -9.38 25.64 -37.34
C ASN A 10 -8.42 24.55 -36.86
N GLN A 11 -7.73 23.84 -37.76
CA GLN A 11 -6.76 22.81 -37.37
C GLN A 11 -5.60 23.41 -36.55
N LYS A 12 -5.14 24.61 -36.92
CA LYS A 12 -4.10 25.33 -36.17
C LYS A 12 -4.58 25.77 -34.79
N LEU A 13 -5.81 26.26 -34.66
CA LEU A 13 -6.41 26.62 -33.36
C LEU A 13 -6.59 25.41 -32.46
N VAL A 14 -7.02 24.26 -33.01
CA VAL A 14 -7.12 23.00 -32.26
C VAL A 14 -5.75 22.57 -31.74
N GLN A 15 -4.70 22.62 -32.57
CA GLN A 15 -3.34 22.31 -32.13
C GLN A 15 -2.84 23.24 -31.02
N GLN A 16 -3.15 24.55 -31.09
CA GLN A 16 -2.80 25.50 -30.04
C GLN A 16 -3.57 25.22 -28.73
N LEU A 17 -4.84 24.86 -28.82
CA LEU A 17 -5.66 24.52 -27.66
C LEU A 17 -5.20 23.21 -27.01
N GLU A 18 -4.84 22.20 -27.81
CA GLU A 18 -4.24 20.95 -27.32
C GLU A 18 -2.91 21.22 -26.59
N ALA A 19 -2.07 22.10 -27.15
CA ALA A 19 -0.80 22.50 -26.54
C ALA A 19 -1.02 23.24 -25.20
N GLN A 20 -1.93 24.22 -25.14
CA GLN A 20 -2.26 24.91 -23.89
C GLN A 20 -2.86 23.98 -22.84
N LYS A 21 -3.71 23.03 -23.25
CA LYS A 21 -4.27 22.03 -22.35
C LYS A 21 -3.18 21.12 -21.78
N SER A 22 -2.19 20.74 -22.59
CA SER A 22 -1.05 19.97 -22.12
C SER A 22 -0.20 20.75 -21.11
N GLU A 23 0.05 22.04 -21.36
CA GLU A 23 0.80 22.91 -20.44
C GLU A 23 0.06 23.13 -19.13
N MET A 24 -1.26 23.33 -19.18
CA MET A 24 -2.12 23.42 -17.99
C MET A 24 -2.04 22.15 -17.14
N HIS A 25 -2.10 20.96 -17.75
CA HIS A 25 -1.98 19.70 -17.01
C HIS A 25 -0.59 19.53 -16.37
N VAL A 26 0.48 20.01 -17.02
CA VAL A 26 1.83 20.01 -16.42
C VAL A 26 1.91 20.96 -15.22
N LEU A 27 1.33 22.16 -15.32
CA LEU A 27 1.30 23.10 -14.20
C LEU A 27 0.42 22.60 -13.05
N GLU A 28 -0.71 21.97 -13.34
CA GLU A 28 -1.58 21.36 -12.34
C GLU A 28 -0.89 20.20 -11.62
N ALA A 29 -0.14 19.36 -12.35
CA ALA A 29 0.68 18.32 -11.76
C ALA A 29 1.77 18.91 -10.84
N LYS A 30 2.47 19.96 -11.28
CA LYS A 30 3.50 20.65 -10.49
C LYS A 30 2.92 21.32 -9.25
N PHE A 31 1.73 21.91 -9.36
CA PHE A 31 1.04 22.53 -8.22
C PHE A 31 0.62 21.48 -7.18
N LYS A 32 0.14 20.31 -7.64
CA LYS A 32 -0.16 19.18 -6.77
C LYS A 32 1.10 18.65 -6.07
N GLU A 33 2.22 18.57 -6.78
CA GLU A 33 3.52 18.18 -6.20
C GLU A 33 3.95 19.15 -5.10
N LEU A 34 3.96 20.46 -5.36
CA LEU A 34 4.30 21.48 -4.37
C LEU A 34 3.37 21.45 -3.14
N ARG A 35 2.07 21.25 -3.35
CA ARG A 35 1.11 21.11 -2.25
C ARG A 35 1.42 19.88 -1.38
N ASN A 36 1.79 18.76 -2.00
CA ASN A 36 2.17 17.55 -1.27
C ASN A 36 3.49 17.76 -0.48
N GLU A 37 4.47 18.43 -1.08
CA GLU A 37 5.72 18.80 -0.40
C GLU A 37 5.45 19.71 0.79
N GLN A 38 4.60 20.73 0.62
CA GLN A 38 4.20 21.63 1.71
C GLN A 38 3.47 20.89 2.83
N SER A 39 2.50 20.03 2.50
CA SER A 39 1.82 19.19 3.50
C SER A 39 2.79 18.28 4.25
N SER A 40 3.78 17.69 3.56
CA SER A 40 4.83 16.91 4.20
C SER A 40 5.70 17.74 5.15
N TYR A 41 6.00 18.99 4.76
CA TYR A 41 6.75 19.92 5.59
C TYR A 41 5.94 20.33 6.84
N ASP A 42 4.66 20.67 6.67
CA ASP A 42 3.76 21.04 7.77
C ASP A 42 3.60 19.89 8.77
N ASN A 43 3.43 18.65 8.29
CA ASN A 43 3.39 17.45 9.13
C ASN A 43 4.68 17.26 9.93
N THR A 44 5.83 17.58 9.34
CA THR A 44 7.13 17.52 10.02
C THR A 44 7.21 18.58 11.12
N LEU A 45 6.71 19.78 10.88
CA LEU A 45 6.67 20.87 11.87
C LEU A 45 5.70 20.59 13.02
N ILE A 46 4.52 20.03 12.74
CA ILE A 46 3.56 19.55 13.76
C ILE A 46 4.24 18.51 14.64
N SER A 47 4.95 17.56 14.03
CA SER A 47 5.69 16.53 14.78
C SER A 47 6.80 17.12 15.65
N LEU A 48 7.51 18.13 15.14
CA LEU A 48 8.55 18.84 15.89
C LEU A 48 7.97 19.60 17.09
N ASP A 49 6.83 20.27 16.92
CA ASP A 49 6.14 20.98 18.00
C ASP A 49 5.71 20.02 19.11
N LYS A 50 5.09 18.88 18.75
CA LYS A 50 4.71 17.80 19.68
C LYS A 50 5.91 17.28 20.46
N MET A 51 7.02 16.99 19.78
CA MET A 51 8.26 16.54 20.44
C MET A 51 8.84 17.61 21.38
N TRP A 52 8.74 18.89 21.02
CA TRP A 52 9.22 19.97 21.89
C TRP A 52 8.34 20.14 23.13
N ASN A 53 7.02 20.05 23.00
CA ASN A 53 6.09 20.09 24.14
C ASN A 53 6.34 18.91 25.08
N GLN A 54 6.54 17.71 24.54
CA GLN A 54 6.93 16.54 25.33
C GLN A 54 8.24 16.76 26.09
N LEU A 55 9.26 17.34 25.43
CA LEU A 55 10.52 17.67 26.10
C LEU A 55 10.30 18.65 27.26
N VAL A 56 9.45 19.66 27.09
CA VAL A 56 9.11 20.62 28.13
C VAL A 56 8.41 19.92 29.31
N ASP A 57 7.41 19.08 29.03
CA ASP A 57 6.71 18.31 30.07
C ASP A 57 7.66 17.38 30.82
N ASP A 58 8.53 16.65 30.11
CA ASP A 58 9.51 15.76 30.71
C ASP A 58 10.49 16.53 31.62
N LEU A 59 10.98 17.69 31.19
CA LEU A 59 11.87 18.54 31.99
C LEU A 59 11.19 19.01 33.29
N ILE A 60 9.90 19.37 33.23
CA ILE A 60 9.15 19.81 34.42
C ILE A 60 8.91 18.62 35.36
N LEU A 61 8.47 17.47 34.84
CA LEU A 61 8.24 16.26 35.62
C LEU A 61 9.52 15.73 36.29
N LEU A 62 10.64 15.74 35.55
CA LEU A 62 11.96 15.45 36.11
C LEU A 62 12.34 16.44 37.21
N GLY A 63 12.11 17.73 36.99
CA GLY A 63 12.36 18.77 38.00
C GLY A 63 11.60 18.52 39.29
N VAL A 64 10.30 18.20 39.20
CA VAL A 64 9.44 17.85 40.34
C VAL A 64 9.97 16.61 41.08
N ARG A 65 10.42 15.58 40.36
CA ARG A 65 10.99 14.36 40.96
C ARG A 65 12.26 14.61 41.76
N PHE A 66 13.08 15.58 41.36
CA PHE A 66 14.28 15.99 42.10
C PHE A 66 14.01 17.07 43.17
N GLY A 67 12.73 17.35 43.45
CA GLY A 67 12.35 18.33 44.47
C GLY A 67 12.53 19.79 44.05
N GLY A 68 12.49 20.05 42.74
CA GLY A 68 12.36 21.39 42.19
C GLY A 68 11.01 22.02 42.56
N GLY A 69 10.98 23.36 42.62
CA GLY A 69 9.79 24.12 43.02
C GLY A 69 8.64 24.06 42.02
N LEU A 70 7.43 24.36 42.52
CA LEU A 70 6.15 24.32 41.79
C LEU A 70 6.00 25.39 40.69
N ASN A 71 6.92 26.36 40.61
CA ASN A 71 6.80 27.55 39.76
C ASN A 71 6.63 27.23 38.26
N ASN A 72 7.09 26.05 37.84
CA ASN A 72 7.03 25.60 36.44
C ASN A 72 5.85 24.65 36.16
N LEU A 73 5.09 24.23 37.18
CA LEU A 73 3.93 23.34 37.01
C LEU A 73 2.80 23.93 36.14
N PRO A 74 2.48 25.24 36.18
CA PRO A 74 1.48 25.78 35.27
C PRO A 74 1.86 25.62 33.80
N ALA A 75 3.16 25.50 33.50
CA ALA A 75 3.63 25.24 32.15
C ALA A 75 3.35 23.80 31.69
N LEU A 76 2.97 22.86 32.58
CA LEU A 76 2.41 21.55 32.20
C LEU A 76 0.96 21.66 31.73
N ASP A 77 0.22 22.73 32.01
CA ASP A 77 -1.20 22.87 31.62
C ASP A 77 -1.36 23.66 30.31
N HIS A 78 -0.48 23.40 29.33
CA HIS A 78 -0.63 23.97 28.01
C HIS A 78 -1.66 23.17 27.19
N GLU A 79 -2.65 23.88 26.65
CA GLU A 79 -3.63 23.38 25.65
C GLU A 79 -2.91 22.84 24.40
N GLU A 80 -3.13 21.58 24.02
CA GLU A 80 -2.64 21.03 22.75
C GLU A 80 -3.61 21.42 21.62
N LEU A 81 -3.09 21.75 20.43
CA LEU A 81 -3.93 22.18 19.31
C LEU A 81 -4.74 20.98 18.78
N SER A 82 -6.06 21.15 18.66
CA SER A 82 -6.92 20.15 18.01
C SER A 82 -6.73 20.17 16.49
N GLU A 83 -6.82 19.01 15.84
CA GLU A 83 -6.73 18.87 14.37
C GLU A 83 -7.77 19.74 13.65
N GLU A 84 -8.98 19.90 14.22
CA GLU A 84 -10.05 20.78 13.70
C GLU A 84 -9.65 22.26 13.62
N SER A 85 -8.82 22.75 14.55
CA SER A 85 -8.37 24.14 14.52
C SER A 85 -7.36 24.39 13.40
N ILE A 86 -6.60 23.35 13.02
CA ILE A 86 -5.54 23.40 12.01
C ILE A 86 -6.13 23.28 10.58
N GLU A 87 -7.22 22.52 10.40
CA GLU A 87 -7.91 22.40 9.10
C GLU A 87 -8.48 23.72 8.54
N SER A 88 -8.72 24.69 9.43
CA SER A 88 -9.21 26.03 9.04
C SER A 88 -8.10 27.01 8.60
N CYS A 89 -6.83 26.65 8.81
CA CYS A 89 -5.68 27.51 8.56
C CYS A 89 -5.09 27.26 7.16
N PRO A 90 -4.77 28.30 6.36
CA PRO A 90 -4.02 28.13 5.11
C PRO A 90 -2.70 27.42 5.38
N SER A 91 -2.29 26.52 4.48
CA SER A 91 -1.06 25.72 4.61
C SER A 91 0.20 26.57 4.81
N GLU A 92 0.19 27.83 4.38
CA GLU A 92 1.30 28.77 4.51
C GLU A 92 1.45 29.32 5.94
N GLU A 93 0.39 29.26 6.75
CA GLU A 93 0.29 29.90 8.07
C GLU A 93 0.30 28.89 9.23
N ILE A 94 0.24 27.58 8.94
CA ILE A 94 0.21 26.49 9.94
C ILE A 94 1.42 26.57 10.88
N PHE A 95 2.62 26.80 10.34
CA PHE A 95 3.84 26.92 11.15
C PHE A 95 3.78 28.06 12.17
N LEU A 96 3.26 29.22 11.76
CA LEU A 96 3.17 30.41 12.61
C LEU A 96 2.03 30.27 13.62
N PHE A 97 0.92 29.68 13.22
CA PHE A 97 -0.17 29.33 14.11
C PHE A 97 0.30 28.41 15.24
N MET A 98 1.08 27.35 14.91
CA MET A 98 1.68 26.44 15.89
C MET A 98 2.68 27.14 16.83
N LEU A 99 3.48 28.06 16.30
CA LEU A 99 4.52 28.73 17.07
C LEU A 99 3.97 29.68 18.14
N LEU A 100 2.81 30.30 17.89
CA LEU A 100 2.42 31.52 18.58
C LEU A 100 1.27 31.39 19.57
N LYS A 101 0.43 30.35 19.47
CA LYS A 101 -0.66 30.03 20.44
C LYS A 101 -1.45 31.24 20.97
N SER A 102 -1.56 32.33 20.20
CA SER A 102 -2.15 33.60 20.63
C SER A 102 -3.14 34.07 19.58
N ASN A 103 -4.41 34.10 19.99
CA ASN A 103 -5.59 34.52 19.21
C ASN A 103 -5.62 36.02 18.84
N ASN A 104 -4.47 36.67 18.61
CA ASN A 104 -4.43 38.09 18.26
C ASN A 104 -3.59 38.35 17.02
N TYR A 105 -4.17 38.05 15.86
CA TYR A 105 -3.64 38.53 14.58
C TYR A 105 -4.39 39.78 14.12
N GLY A 106 -3.86 40.93 14.51
CA GLY A 106 -4.06 42.15 13.74
C GLY A 106 -3.10 42.12 12.55
N LYS A 107 -3.66 42.19 11.33
CA LYS A 107 -2.92 42.23 10.05
C LYS A 107 -1.65 43.08 10.17
N LYS A 108 -0.48 42.45 10.04
CA LYS A 108 0.81 43.12 9.95
C LYS A 108 1.55 42.64 8.71
N ASP A 109 2.27 43.57 8.06
CA ASP A 109 2.93 43.39 6.77
C ASP A 109 3.92 42.20 6.73
N ASP A 110 4.04 41.56 5.57
CA ASP A 110 4.79 40.31 5.30
C ASP A 110 6.24 40.31 5.80
N ASN A 111 6.91 41.47 5.88
CA ASN A 111 8.29 41.56 6.38
C ASN A 111 8.41 41.44 7.92
N SER A 112 7.31 41.56 8.65
CA SER A 112 7.29 41.43 10.12
C SER A 112 7.06 40.00 10.60
N LEU A 113 6.72 39.08 9.71
CA LEU A 113 6.34 37.70 10.00
C LEU A 113 7.55 36.80 10.32
N LEU A 114 8.65 36.97 9.56
CA LEU A 114 9.89 36.23 9.79
C LEU A 114 10.57 36.67 11.10
N GLU A 115 10.68 37.98 11.33
CA GLU A 115 11.27 38.55 12.56
C GLU A 115 10.49 38.12 13.81
N PHE A 116 9.16 38.03 13.69
CA PHE A 116 8.28 37.56 14.76
C PHE A 116 8.40 36.05 15.02
N ALA A 117 8.54 35.23 13.99
CA ALA A 117 8.79 33.80 14.14
C ALA A 117 10.15 33.54 14.81
N GLU A 118 11.18 34.30 14.44
CA GLU A 118 12.49 34.23 15.09
C GLU A 118 12.41 34.62 16.58
N GLU A 119 11.66 35.66 16.93
CA GLU A 119 11.47 36.10 18.31
C GLU A 119 10.73 35.04 19.15
N ALA A 120 9.65 34.46 18.63
CA ALA A 120 8.89 33.41 19.32
C ALA A 120 9.73 32.13 19.51
N LEU A 121 10.52 31.72 18.51
CA LEU A 121 11.47 30.61 18.66
C LEU A 121 12.56 30.93 19.70
N ALA A 122 13.08 32.15 19.71
CA ALA A 122 14.07 32.59 20.69
C ALA A 122 13.50 32.57 22.11
N LEU A 123 12.27 33.04 22.30
CA LEU A 123 11.55 32.98 23.57
C LEU A 123 11.36 31.55 24.04
N ARG A 124 10.83 30.66 23.18
CA ARG A 124 10.63 29.24 23.52
C ARG A 124 11.94 28.55 23.89
N ARG A 125 13.01 28.78 23.12
CA ARG A 125 14.36 28.28 23.42
C ARG A 125 14.86 28.80 24.77
N SER A 126 14.66 30.08 25.06
CA SER A 126 15.10 30.69 26.33
C SER A 126 14.35 30.09 27.53
N ALA A 127 13.05 29.83 27.40
CA ALA A 127 12.23 29.19 28.43
C ALA A 127 12.67 27.74 28.68
N THR A 128 12.90 26.96 27.62
CA THR A 128 13.41 25.58 27.73
C THR A 128 14.79 25.56 28.41
N LEU A 129 15.69 26.50 28.07
CA LEU A 129 16.99 26.60 28.75
C LEU A 129 16.87 26.97 30.23
N ALA A 130 15.89 27.81 30.60
CA ALA A 130 15.61 28.13 31.99
C ALA A 130 15.12 26.90 32.76
N LEU A 131 14.25 26.09 32.15
CA LEU A 131 13.80 24.80 32.72
C LEU A 131 14.98 23.84 32.94
N MET A 132 15.85 23.66 31.94
CA MET A 132 17.05 22.82 32.07
C MET A 132 17.96 23.30 33.20
N ARG A 133 18.15 24.62 33.36
CA ARG A 133 18.93 25.18 34.47
C ARG A 133 18.28 24.89 35.82
N SER A 134 16.97 25.06 35.94
CA SER A 134 16.22 24.74 37.17
C SER A 134 16.31 23.26 37.54
N LEU A 135 16.29 22.36 36.55
CA LEU A 135 16.49 20.92 36.75
C LEU A 135 17.91 20.63 37.26
N GLN A 136 18.93 21.27 36.66
CA GLN A 136 20.31 21.12 37.11
C GLN A 136 20.49 21.58 38.56
N GLU A 137 19.87 22.70 38.94
CA GLU A 137 19.87 23.21 40.32
C GLU A 137 19.16 22.25 41.29
N ALA A 138 18.03 21.68 40.90
CA ALA A 138 17.30 20.68 41.70
C ALA A 138 18.14 19.40 41.91
N ILE A 139 18.81 18.90 40.86
CA ILE A 139 19.72 17.74 40.96
C ILE A 139 20.87 18.05 41.91
N ALA A 140 21.52 19.21 41.77
CA ALA A 140 22.62 19.61 42.64
C ALA A 140 22.18 19.76 44.12
N ALA A 141 21.00 20.34 44.35
CA ALA A 141 20.42 20.45 45.69
C ALA A 141 20.14 19.07 46.32
N GLN A 142 19.60 18.13 45.53
CA GLN A 142 19.35 16.77 45.99
C GLN A 142 20.64 15.99 46.26
N GLN A 143 21.66 16.16 45.43
CA GLN A 143 22.98 15.58 45.64
C GLN A 143 23.61 16.10 46.94
N ALA A 144 23.64 17.42 47.15
CA ALA A 144 24.17 18.03 48.37
C ALA A 144 23.45 17.54 49.64
N ARG A 145 22.12 17.34 49.57
CA ARG A 145 21.33 16.77 50.66
C ARG A 145 21.68 15.31 50.92
N SER A 146 21.83 14.50 49.87
CA SER A 146 22.24 13.09 50.00
C SER A 146 23.63 12.95 50.61
N GLU A 147 24.56 13.83 50.21
CA GLU A 147 25.91 13.89 50.79
C GLU A 147 25.87 14.32 52.26
N TYR A 148 25.08 15.32 52.61
CA TYR A 148 24.87 15.74 53.99
C TYR A 148 24.33 14.59 54.86
N LEU A 149 23.34 13.84 54.37
CA LEU A 149 22.79 12.67 55.06
C LEU A 149 23.85 11.56 55.22
N SER A 150 24.62 11.28 54.17
CA SER A 150 25.69 10.29 54.22
C SER A 150 26.78 10.67 55.25
N LEU A 151 27.18 11.94 55.28
CA LEU A 151 28.13 12.46 56.28
C LEU A 151 27.56 12.44 57.69
N ALA A 152 26.25 12.63 57.86
CA ALA A 152 25.60 12.52 59.16
C ALA A 152 25.57 11.08 59.66
N LEU A 153 25.29 10.11 58.78
CA LEU A 153 25.22 8.68 59.13
C LEU A 153 26.60 8.03 59.36
N ASN A 154 27.63 8.48 58.65
CA ASN A 154 28.97 7.88 58.69
C ASN A 154 29.97 8.61 59.61
N GLY A 155 29.64 9.80 60.09
CA GLY A 155 30.53 10.58 60.97
C GLY A 155 30.40 10.18 62.45
N GLU A 156 31.43 10.48 63.26
CA GLU A 156 31.34 10.51 64.74
C GLU A 156 30.49 11.70 65.21
N LYS A 157 29.24 11.79 64.73
CA LYS A 157 28.29 12.83 65.13
C LYS A 157 27.41 12.34 66.27
N SER A 158 26.80 13.27 67.00
CA SER A 158 25.87 12.92 68.07
C SER A 158 24.63 12.23 67.50
N ASN A 159 24.00 11.34 68.27
CA ASN A 159 22.74 10.70 67.87
C ASN A 159 21.65 11.72 67.53
N GLU A 160 21.69 12.90 68.16
CA GLU A 160 20.77 14.01 67.92
C GLU A 160 20.96 14.62 66.52
N ASP A 161 22.20 14.79 66.07
CA ASP A 161 22.51 15.29 64.73
C ASP A 161 22.03 14.33 63.62
N VAL A 162 22.10 13.02 63.88
CA VAL A 162 21.60 11.98 62.97
C VAL A 162 20.08 12.02 62.88
N VAL A 163 19.39 12.16 64.01
CA VAL A 163 17.93 12.29 64.05
C VAL A 163 17.47 13.54 63.30
N VAL A 164 18.13 14.69 63.50
CA VAL A 164 17.82 15.93 62.78
C VAL A 164 18.07 15.79 61.27
N ALA A 165 19.17 15.14 60.86
CA ALA A 165 19.45 14.90 59.45
C ALA A 165 18.41 14.00 58.78
N LEU A 166 17.98 12.93 59.45
CA LEU A 166 16.91 12.04 58.99
C LEU A 166 15.57 12.76 58.90
N GLN A 167 15.24 13.58 59.91
CA GLN A 167 14.00 14.35 59.92
C GLN A 167 13.96 15.36 58.76
N ASN A 168 15.05 16.10 58.53
CA ASN A 168 15.16 17.02 57.41
C ASN A 168 15.04 16.32 56.04
N HIS A 169 15.63 15.12 55.90
CA HIS A 169 15.49 14.34 54.67
C HIS A 169 14.04 13.84 54.49
N ASN A 170 13.39 13.38 55.55
CA ASN A 170 12.00 12.94 55.54
C ASN A 170 11.03 14.08 55.20
N ASP A 171 11.23 15.27 55.77
CA ASP A 171 10.39 16.43 55.49
C ASP A 171 10.56 16.92 54.04
N HIS A 172 11.77 16.83 53.48
CA HIS A 172 11.96 17.05 52.05
C HIS A 172 11.27 15.99 51.19
N LEU A 173 11.36 14.69 51.54
CA LEU A 173 10.65 13.65 50.79
C LEU A 173 9.13 13.88 50.80
N LYS A 174 8.56 14.35 51.92
CA LYS A 174 7.14 14.75 51.98
C LYS A 174 6.81 15.90 51.03
N GLU A 175 7.70 16.91 50.93
CA GLU A 175 7.56 18.00 49.97
C GLU A 175 7.59 17.49 48.53
N VAL A 176 8.56 16.62 48.17
CA VAL A 176 8.63 16.00 46.84
C VAL A 176 7.36 15.21 46.52
N VAL A 177 6.86 14.41 47.47
CA VAL A 177 5.61 13.65 47.31
C VAL A 177 4.42 14.58 47.12
N GLY A 178 4.38 15.72 47.83
CA GLY A 178 3.37 16.77 47.61
C GLY A 178 3.42 17.33 46.20
N ASN A 179 4.61 17.73 45.74
CA ASN A 179 4.81 18.30 44.41
C ASN A 179 4.47 17.29 43.30
N VAL A 180 4.85 16.01 43.47
CA VAL A 180 4.49 14.92 42.54
C VAL A 180 2.98 14.71 42.49
N ARG A 181 2.29 14.77 43.63
CA ARG A 181 0.82 14.64 43.67
C ARG A 181 0.14 15.75 42.88
N GLU A 182 0.63 16.98 42.98
CA GLU A 182 0.11 18.12 42.22
C GLU A 182 0.37 17.96 40.71
N ALA A 183 1.58 17.55 40.32
CA ALA A 183 1.91 17.24 38.93
C ALA A 183 0.99 16.15 38.35
N ILE A 184 0.75 15.07 39.11
CA ILE A 184 -0.18 14.01 38.74
C ILE A 184 -1.61 14.55 38.59
N SER A 185 -2.03 15.47 39.45
CA SER A 185 -3.36 16.09 39.34
C SER A 185 -3.52 16.86 38.03
N ILE A 186 -2.50 17.62 37.62
CA ILE A 186 -2.50 18.37 36.35
C ILE A 186 -2.55 17.40 35.15
N VAL A 187 -1.68 16.38 35.16
CA VAL A 187 -1.62 15.36 34.09
C VAL A 187 -2.94 14.58 33.99
N ASN A 188 -3.54 14.19 35.12
CA ASN A 188 -4.84 13.51 35.12
C ASN A 188 -5.95 14.43 34.60
N GLY A 189 -5.89 15.74 34.89
CA GLY A 189 -6.79 16.73 34.31
C GLY A 189 -6.67 16.80 32.78
N LYS A 190 -5.43 16.79 32.24
CA LYS A 190 -5.16 16.67 30.80
C LYS A 190 -5.74 15.38 30.21
N HIS A 191 -5.46 14.23 30.80
CA HIS A 191 -6.00 12.95 30.33
C HIS A 191 -7.53 12.95 30.31
N LYS A 192 -8.18 13.54 31.31
CA LYS A 192 -9.63 13.64 31.34
C LYS A 192 -10.16 14.50 30.18
N ARG A 193 -9.54 15.65 29.89
CA ARG A 193 -9.90 16.48 28.73
C ARG A 193 -9.74 15.73 27.41
N TYR A 194 -8.62 15.02 27.19
CA TYR A 194 -8.43 14.23 25.97
C TYR A 194 -9.46 13.11 25.83
N LEU A 195 -9.84 12.45 26.91
CA LEU A 195 -10.92 11.46 26.88
C LEU A 195 -12.24 12.10 26.46
N ASP A 196 -12.56 13.28 27.00
CA ASP A 196 -13.78 14.00 26.66
C ASP A 196 -13.78 14.48 25.19
N GLU A 197 -12.63 14.93 24.67
CA GLU A 197 -12.44 15.32 23.26
C GLU A 197 -12.56 14.11 22.30
N ILE A 198 -11.96 12.97 22.63
CA ILE A 198 -12.06 11.74 21.84
C ILE A 198 -13.52 11.25 21.79
N GLU A 199 -14.23 11.32 22.91
CA GLU A 199 -15.64 10.93 22.96
C GLU A 199 -16.53 11.89 22.15
N ALA A 200 -16.25 13.20 22.21
CA ALA A 200 -16.89 14.20 21.36
C ALA A 200 -16.65 13.92 19.87
N PHE A 201 -15.39 13.68 19.46
CA PHE A 201 -15.02 13.34 18.09
C PHE A 201 -15.70 12.05 17.60
N LYS A 202 -15.76 11.02 18.43
CA LYS A 202 -16.49 9.78 18.11
C LYS A 202 -17.97 10.04 17.87
N SER A 203 -18.58 10.94 18.64
CA SER A 203 -19.98 11.31 18.50
C SER A 203 -20.24 12.11 17.22
N SER A 204 -19.37 13.07 16.88
CA SER A 204 -19.47 13.84 15.63
C SER A 204 -19.27 12.95 14.41
N TYR A 205 -18.23 12.11 14.40
CA TYR A 205 -17.98 11.16 13.32
C TYR A 205 -19.15 10.19 13.11
N SER A 206 -19.76 9.71 14.18
CA SER A 206 -20.95 8.86 14.08
C SER A 206 -22.13 9.59 13.43
N LYS A 207 -22.32 10.87 13.76
CA LYS A 207 -23.36 11.73 13.18
C LYS A 207 -23.09 12.00 11.69
N GLU A 208 -21.87 12.35 11.33
CA GLU A 208 -21.46 12.56 9.94
C GLU A 208 -21.63 11.29 9.09
N LEU A 209 -21.26 10.12 9.64
CA LEU A 209 -21.46 8.85 8.95
C LEU A 209 -22.94 8.54 8.71
N GLN A 210 -23.83 8.91 9.65
CA GLN A 210 -25.28 8.78 9.46
C GLN A 210 -25.79 9.74 8.38
N GLU A 211 -25.29 10.97 8.36
CA GLU A 211 -25.62 11.98 7.37
C GLU A 211 -25.17 11.57 5.96
N ILE A 212 -23.97 11.02 5.80
CA ILE A 212 -23.48 10.47 4.53
C ILE A 212 -24.39 9.32 4.05
N LYS A 213 -24.79 8.41 4.94
CA LYS A 213 -25.72 7.32 4.59
C LYS A 213 -27.09 7.85 4.15
N HIS A 214 -27.59 8.87 4.83
CA HIS A 214 -28.84 9.52 4.49
C HIS A 214 -28.77 10.17 3.11
N LEU A 215 -27.76 11.01 2.87
CA LEU A 215 -27.52 11.68 1.59
C LEU A 215 -27.30 10.68 0.44
N SER A 216 -26.61 9.57 0.71
CA SER A 216 -26.45 8.49 -0.28
C SER A 216 -27.79 7.85 -0.65
N GLY A 217 -28.69 7.67 0.32
CA GLY A 217 -30.04 7.18 0.06
C GLY A 217 -30.89 8.17 -0.74
N GLU A 218 -30.84 9.45 -0.39
CA GLU A 218 -31.51 10.52 -1.16
C GLU A 218 -30.96 10.61 -2.60
N LEU A 219 -29.66 10.44 -2.79
CA LEU A 219 -29.06 10.42 -4.12
C LEU A 219 -29.55 9.22 -4.94
N GLU A 220 -29.66 8.05 -4.34
CA GLU A 220 -30.19 6.85 -5.01
C GLU A 220 -31.67 7.01 -5.39
N GLU A 221 -32.48 7.59 -4.50
CA GLU A 221 -33.89 7.91 -4.77
C GLU A 221 -34.02 8.93 -5.91
N THR A 222 -33.29 10.03 -5.86
CA THR A 222 -33.31 11.06 -6.92
C THR A 222 -32.78 10.53 -8.26
N MET A 223 -31.79 9.63 -8.25
CA MET A 223 -31.36 8.93 -9.46
C MET A 223 -32.43 8.00 -10.03
N ALA A 224 -33.17 7.30 -9.16
CA ALA A 224 -34.28 6.44 -9.59
C ALA A 224 -35.44 7.25 -10.18
N GLU A 225 -35.80 8.38 -9.56
CA GLU A 225 -36.80 9.32 -10.07
C GLU A 225 -36.39 9.91 -11.42
N LEU A 226 -35.11 10.28 -11.58
CA LEU A 226 -34.56 10.77 -12.84
C LEU A 226 -34.66 9.70 -13.94
N GLU A 227 -34.29 8.46 -13.65
CA GLU A 227 -34.37 7.37 -14.61
C GLU A 227 -35.84 7.03 -14.97
N GLU A 228 -36.77 7.14 -14.00
CA GLU A 228 -38.20 7.03 -14.28
C GLU A 228 -38.69 8.18 -15.17
N SER A 229 -38.26 9.42 -14.91
CA SER A 229 -38.60 10.59 -15.74
C SER A 229 -38.09 10.44 -17.17
N ARG A 230 -36.88 9.87 -17.34
CA ARG A 230 -36.29 9.55 -18.64
C ARG A 230 -37.11 8.48 -19.37
N ARG A 231 -37.53 7.40 -18.69
CA ARG A 231 -38.42 6.38 -19.26
C ARG A 231 -39.76 6.97 -19.69
N LYS A 232 -40.38 7.83 -18.87
CA LYS A 232 -41.62 8.56 -19.20
C LYS A 232 -41.43 9.44 -20.44
N LEU A 233 -40.31 10.16 -20.56
CA LEU A 233 -40.00 11.00 -21.71
C LEU A 233 -39.88 10.19 -23.01
N VAL A 234 -39.20 9.04 -22.97
CA VAL A 234 -39.07 8.14 -24.13
C VAL A 234 -40.43 7.62 -24.58
N ILE A 235 -41.31 7.23 -23.64
CA ILE A 235 -42.69 6.81 -23.94
C ILE A 235 -43.48 7.96 -24.61
N LEU A 236 -43.37 9.18 -24.09
CA LEU A 236 -44.03 10.36 -24.67
C LEU A 236 -43.49 10.70 -26.07
N GLN A 237 -42.19 10.56 -26.31
CA GLN A 237 -41.59 10.73 -27.65
C GLN A 237 -42.09 9.67 -28.63
N LEU A 238 -42.15 8.40 -28.22
CA LEU A 238 -42.72 7.31 -29.01
C LEU A 238 -44.20 7.55 -29.34
N GLN A 239 -45.01 8.01 -28.38
CA GLN A 239 -46.40 8.36 -28.62
C GLN A 239 -46.55 9.55 -29.57
N ARG A 240 -45.69 10.57 -29.45
CA ARG A 240 -45.67 11.73 -30.36
C ARG A 240 -45.31 11.34 -31.79
N HIS A 241 -44.34 10.44 -31.98
CA HIS A 241 -43.95 9.94 -33.29
C HIS A 241 -44.94 8.90 -33.86
N GLY A 242 -45.54 8.05 -33.02
CA GLY A 242 -46.59 7.10 -33.41
C GLY A 242 -47.89 7.79 -33.84
N SER A 243 -48.26 8.90 -33.17
CA SER A 243 -49.42 9.72 -33.56
C SER A 243 -49.22 10.46 -34.88
N SER A 244 -47.96 10.77 -35.24
CA SER A 244 -47.63 11.42 -36.51
C SER A 244 -47.72 10.45 -37.71
N LEU A 245 -47.57 9.15 -37.48
CA LEU A 245 -47.68 8.13 -38.52
C LEU A 245 -49.13 7.69 -38.77
N MET A 246 -50.01 7.87 -37.79
CA MET A 246 -51.42 7.42 -37.85
C MET A 246 -52.37 8.36 -38.62
N ASN A 247 -51.87 9.48 -39.17
CA ASN A 247 -52.63 10.38 -40.04
C ASN A 247 -52.34 10.20 -41.54
N MET A 248 -51.54 9.21 -41.95
CA MET A 248 -51.23 8.96 -43.36
C MET A 248 -51.40 7.49 -43.71
N SER A 249 -52.67 7.06 -43.86
CA SER A 249 -53.15 6.06 -44.83
C SER A 249 -54.32 5.25 -44.26
N GLY A 250 -55.52 5.60 -44.70
CA GLY A 250 -56.68 4.71 -44.69
C GLY A 250 -57.11 4.46 -46.13
N PRO A 251 -57.04 3.22 -46.65
CA PRO A 251 -57.54 2.88 -47.97
C PRO A 251 -59.05 2.66 -47.88
N ASN A 252 -59.83 3.43 -48.63
CA ASN A 252 -61.23 3.12 -48.85
C ASN A 252 -61.43 2.77 -50.33
N ALA A 253 -61.46 1.47 -50.57
CA ALA A 253 -62.10 0.90 -51.75
C ALA A 253 -63.61 1.10 -51.66
N VAL A 254 -64.26 1.25 -52.83
CA VAL A 254 -65.49 0.56 -53.26
C VAL A 254 -66.34 1.45 -54.18
N ASN A 255 -66.36 1.01 -55.44
CA ASN A 255 -67.42 1.06 -56.46
C ASN A 255 -67.90 2.37 -57.09
N GLY A 256 -67.93 2.36 -58.43
CA GLY A 256 -68.98 3.08 -59.15
C GLY A 256 -68.76 3.38 -60.63
N ALA A 257 -69.00 2.37 -61.49
CA ALA A 257 -69.59 2.48 -62.83
C ALA A 257 -68.80 3.12 -64.01
N VAL A 258 -68.41 2.22 -64.92
CA VAL A 258 -68.79 2.17 -66.35
C VAL A 258 -68.88 3.50 -67.10
N SER A 259 -67.96 3.68 -68.05
CA SER A 259 -68.32 4.17 -69.38
C SER A 259 -67.44 3.48 -70.42
N ALA A 260 -68.08 2.59 -71.19
CA ALA A 260 -67.58 2.13 -72.46
C ALA A 260 -67.40 3.33 -73.40
N ASP A 261 -66.22 3.51 -73.96
CA ASP A 261 -66.10 4.14 -75.26
C ASP A 261 -64.96 3.49 -76.06
N LYS A 262 -65.36 2.88 -77.17
CA LYS A 262 -64.61 2.61 -78.40
C LYS A 262 -63.30 1.82 -78.33
N SER A 263 -63.45 0.54 -78.68
CA SER A 263 -62.57 -0.12 -79.63
C SER A 263 -62.52 0.65 -80.96
N SER A 264 -61.37 1.23 -81.27
CA SER A 264 -60.93 1.75 -82.58
C SER A 264 -59.43 2.01 -82.40
N ASP A 265 -58.47 1.64 -83.21
CA ASP A 265 -58.35 1.08 -84.55
C ASP A 265 -57.00 0.35 -84.47
N GLU A 266 -56.88 -0.96 -84.69
CA GLU A 266 -56.61 -1.53 -86.01
C GLU A 266 -56.12 -0.56 -87.11
N ASN A 267 -55.14 0.31 -86.81
CA ASN A 267 -54.01 0.60 -87.69
C ASN A 267 -52.96 1.41 -86.92
N MET A 268 -52.13 0.75 -86.10
CA MET A 268 -50.90 1.40 -85.60
C MET A 268 -50.04 1.66 -86.84
N GLY A 269 -49.94 2.93 -87.24
CA GLY A 269 -49.22 3.32 -88.44
C GLY A 269 -47.80 2.80 -88.35
N TRP A 270 -47.21 2.40 -89.48
CA TRP A 270 -45.83 1.89 -89.52
C TRP A 270 -44.83 2.84 -88.83
N GLY A 271 -45.13 4.15 -88.78
CA GLY A 271 -44.39 5.16 -88.02
C GLY A 271 -44.52 4.99 -86.49
N ASP A 272 -45.74 4.91 -85.96
CA ASP A 272 -45.98 4.73 -84.52
C ASP A 272 -45.44 3.38 -84.02
N LEU A 273 -45.52 2.34 -84.86
CA LEU A 273 -44.90 1.04 -84.56
C LEU A 273 -43.38 1.14 -84.50
N LYS A 274 -42.77 1.94 -85.38
CA LYS A 274 -41.33 2.18 -85.38
C LYS A 274 -40.88 2.98 -84.16
N ASP A 275 -41.61 4.04 -83.80
CA ASP A 275 -41.31 4.87 -82.63
C ASP A 275 -41.45 4.06 -81.33
N ALA A 276 -42.49 3.23 -81.21
CA ALA A 276 -42.66 2.32 -80.07
C ALA A 276 -41.53 1.26 -79.99
N VAL A 277 -41.05 0.76 -81.13
CA VAL A 277 -39.90 -0.17 -81.19
C VAL A 277 -38.60 0.54 -80.81
N ASP A 278 -38.38 1.76 -81.27
CA ASP A 278 -37.19 2.55 -80.93
C ASP A 278 -37.21 2.95 -79.44
N GLU A 279 -38.37 3.34 -78.89
CA GLU A 279 -38.54 3.59 -77.46
C GLU A 279 -38.31 2.33 -76.63
N ALA A 280 -38.90 1.18 -77.01
CA ALA A 280 -38.66 -0.10 -76.34
C ALA A 280 -37.18 -0.52 -76.40
N LYS A 281 -36.48 -0.22 -77.49
CA LYS A 281 -35.06 -0.48 -77.65
C LYS A 281 -34.20 0.41 -76.75
N THR A 282 -34.53 1.69 -76.64
CA THR A 282 -33.85 2.60 -75.68
C THR A 282 -34.12 2.20 -74.23
N LEU A 283 -35.36 1.84 -73.89
CA LEU A 283 -35.73 1.36 -72.56
C LEU A 283 -35.03 0.05 -72.21
N ALA A 284 -34.98 -0.91 -73.14
CA ALA A 284 -34.22 -2.15 -72.96
C ALA A 284 -32.72 -1.89 -72.81
N GLY A 285 -32.17 -0.93 -73.56
CA GLY A 285 -30.78 -0.48 -73.42
C GLY A 285 -30.49 0.10 -72.04
N ASN A 286 -31.35 1.01 -71.55
CA ASN A 286 -31.22 1.59 -70.22
C ASN A 286 -31.36 0.53 -69.13
N ARG A 287 -32.31 -0.41 -69.27
CA ARG A 287 -32.51 -1.50 -68.30
C ARG A 287 -31.31 -2.45 -68.24
N LEU A 288 -30.66 -2.67 -69.38
CA LEU A 288 -29.44 -3.49 -69.45
C LEU A 288 -28.25 -2.77 -68.81
N LEU A 289 -28.17 -1.44 -68.97
CA LEU A 289 -27.15 -0.61 -68.33
C LEU A 289 -27.32 -0.58 -66.80
N GLU A 290 -28.53 -0.36 -66.29
CA GLU A 290 -28.84 -0.46 -64.85
C GLU A 290 -28.49 -1.86 -64.29
N LEU A 291 -28.80 -2.92 -65.03
CA LEU A 291 -28.46 -4.29 -64.61
C LEU A 291 -26.95 -4.49 -64.55
N HIS A 292 -26.20 -3.95 -65.51
CA HIS A 292 -24.74 -4.00 -65.49
C HIS A 292 -24.16 -3.24 -64.28
N GLU A 293 -24.65 -2.02 -64.01
CA GLU A 293 -24.22 -1.24 -62.84
C GLU A 293 -24.50 -1.98 -61.52
N THR A 294 -25.70 -2.54 -61.36
CA THR A 294 -26.02 -3.34 -60.15
C THR A 294 -25.21 -4.63 -60.04
N GLN A 295 -24.80 -5.23 -61.16
CA GLN A 295 -23.91 -6.39 -61.16
C GLN A 295 -22.50 -6.00 -60.73
N GLU A 296 -22.01 -4.84 -61.15
CA GLU A 296 -20.72 -4.29 -60.76
C GLU A 296 -20.70 -3.90 -59.27
N ASP A 297 -21.74 -3.26 -58.77
CA ASP A 297 -21.92 -2.96 -57.34
C ASP A 297 -21.96 -4.24 -56.48
N ASN A 298 -22.68 -5.27 -56.95
CA ASN A 298 -22.71 -6.56 -56.25
C ASN A 298 -21.33 -7.22 -56.22
N LEU A 299 -20.54 -7.08 -57.29
CA LEU A 299 -19.17 -7.59 -57.33
C LEU A 299 -18.28 -6.85 -56.32
N ILE A 300 -18.41 -5.53 -56.23
CA ILE A 300 -17.66 -4.71 -55.25
C ILE A 300 -18.02 -5.14 -53.82
N LEU A 301 -19.31 -5.28 -53.51
CA LEU A 301 -19.77 -5.73 -52.18
C LEU A 301 -19.30 -7.15 -51.86
N SER A 302 -19.31 -8.05 -52.86
CA SER A 302 -18.82 -9.43 -52.68
C SER A 302 -17.32 -9.45 -52.36
N ASN A 303 -16.52 -8.63 -53.05
CA ASN A 303 -15.08 -8.52 -52.77
C ASN A 303 -14.82 -7.95 -51.38
N GLN A 304 -15.57 -6.92 -50.96
CA GLN A 304 -15.47 -6.35 -49.60
C GLN A 304 -15.85 -7.38 -48.52
N LEU A 305 -16.85 -8.22 -48.77
CA LEU A 305 -17.23 -9.31 -47.87
C LEU A 305 -16.14 -10.38 -47.78
N GLU A 306 -15.49 -10.72 -48.89
CA GLU A 306 -14.38 -11.67 -48.91
C GLU A 306 -13.16 -11.13 -48.14
N ASP A 307 -12.83 -9.85 -48.31
CA ASP A 307 -11.77 -9.17 -47.56
C ASP A 307 -12.06 -9.16 -46.05
N LEU A 308 -13.30 -8.83 -45.65
CA LEU A 308 -13.72 -8.88 -44.25
C LEU A 308 -13.68 -10.30 -43.68
N GLN A 309 -14.06 -11.30 -44.47
CA GLN A 309 -14.00 -12.70 -44.08
C GLN A 309 -12.55 -13.20 -43.92
N ALA A 310 -11.63 -12.73 -44.77
CA ALA A 310 -10.20 -13.01 -44.65
C ALA A 310 -9.61 -12.37 -43.39
N GLN A 311 -9.96 -11.11 -43.11
CA GLN A 311 -9.56 -10.41 -41.88
C GLN A 311 -10.09 -11.10 -40.62
N LEU A 312 -11.33 -11.60 -40.63
CA LEU A 312 -11.93 -12.29 -39.48
C LEU A 312 -11.34 -13.69 -39.25
N LYS A 313 -10.78 -14.33 -40.29
CA LYS A 313 -10.09 -15.63 -40.18
C LYS A 313 -8.64 -15.49 -39.71
N ASP A 314 -8.07 -14.31 -39.81
CA ASP A 314 -6.76 -14.02 -39.25
C ASP A 314 -6.90 -13.76 -37.75
N ASP A 315 -6.63 -14.79 -36.94
CA ASP A 315 -6.67 -14.72 -35.48
C ASP A 315 -5.85 -13.54 -34.95
N ASN A 316 -4.75 -13.19 -35.62
CA ASN A 316 -3.89 -12.09 -35.22
C ASN A 316 -4.56 -10.70 -35.40
N TYR A 317 -5.43 -10.56 -36.39
CA TYR A 317 -6.23 -9.35 -36.59
C TYR A 317 -7.28 -9.18 -35.50
N ILE A 318 -7.85 -10.27 -34.97
CA ILE A 318 -8.80 -10.22 -33.85
C ILE A 318 -8.12 -9.64 -32.61
N PHE A 319 -6.93 -10.13 -32.25
CA PHE A 319 -6.17 -9.66 -31.07
C PHE A 319 -5.64 -8.22 -31.22
N THR A 320 -5.36 -7.79 -32.46
CA THR A 320 -4.91 -6.42 -32.75
C THR A 320 -6.06 -5.45 -33.06
N SER A 321 -7.30 -5.95 -33.12
CA SER A 321 -8.47 -5.13 -33.40
C SER A 321 -8.72 -4.09 -32.30
N LYS A 322 -9.22 -2.92 -32.70
CA LYS A 322 -9.54 -1.82 -31.77
C LYS A 322 -10.56 -2.20 -30.67
N PRO A 323 -11.61 -2.99 -30.93
CA PRO A 323 -12.52 -3.43 -29.87
C PRO A 323 -11.86 -4.39 -28.88
N TYR A 324 -11.01 -5.31 -29.36
CA TYR A 324 -10.34 -6.27 -28.51
C TYR A 324 -9.30 -5.61 -27.60
N THR A 325 -8.50 -4.69 -28.14
CA THR A 325 -7.52 -3.92 -27.36
C THR A 325 -8.17 -3.12 -26.24
N ILE A 326 -9.27 -2.40 -26.52
CA ILE A 326 -10.04 -1.69 -25.48
C ILE A 326 -10.57 -2.64 -24.39
N LEU A 327 -11.05 -3.83 -24.77
CA LEU A 327 -11.54 -4.82 -23.82
C LEU A 327 -10.40 -5.42 -22.98
N SER A 328 -9.26 -5.71 -23.62
CA SER A 328 -8.05 -6.19 -22.97
C SER A 328 -7.50 -5.18 -21.96
N ASP A 329 -7.45 -3.89 -22.33
CA ASP A 329 -7.00 -2.80 -21.46
C ASP A 329 -7.91 -2.66 -20.22
N LYS A 330 -9.23 -2.72 -20.42
CA LYS A 330 -10.19 -2.73 -19.30
C LYS A 330 -10.00 -3.94 -18.39
N LEU A 331 -9.74 -5.11 -18.96
CA LEU A 331 -9.50 -6.34 -18.18
C LEU A 331 -8.21 -6.22 -17.37
N HIS A 332 -7.13 -5.70 -17.97
CA HIS A 332 -5.86 -5.45 -17.28
C HIS A 332 -6.02 -4.44 -16.14
N HIS A 333 -6.76 -3.35 -16.37
CA HIS A 333 -7.05 -2.37 -15.35
C HIS A 333 -7.85 -2.97 -14.17
N MET A 334 -8.90 -3.73 -14.45
CA MET A 334 -9.69 -4.41 -13.40
C MET A 334 -8.84 -5.42 -12.63
N ASN A 335 -7.95 -6.17 -13.30
CA ASN A 335 -7.01 -7.07 -12.62
C ASN A 335 -6.05 -6.30 -11.70
N ALA A 336 -5.53 -5.16 -12.14
CA ALA A 336 -4.66 -4.32 -11.32
C ALA A 336 -5.39 -3.77 -10.07
N GLU A 337 -6.66 -3.38 -10.21
CA GLU A 337 -7.48 -2.98 -9.06
C GLU A 337 -7.74 -4.14 -8.10
N ILE A 338 -8.04 -5.34 -8.61
CA ILE A 338 -8.22 -6.55 -7.78
C ILE A 338 -6.95 -6.85 -6.97
N GLU A 339 -5.76 -6.83 -7.59
CA GLU A 339 -4.50 -7.06 -6.86
C GLU A 339 -4.23 -5.95 -5.83
N ARG A 340 -4.57 -4.70 -6.14
CA ARG A 340 -4.48 -3.59 -5.16
C ARG A 340 -5.38 -3.83 -3.95
N TYR A 341 -6.64 -4.22 -4.17
CA TYR A 341 -7.56 -4.53 -3.07
C TYR A 341 -7.13 -5.75 -2.26
N LYS A 342 -6.58 -6.77 -2.92
CA LYS A 342 -6.02 -7.94 -2.25
C LYS A 342 -4.84 -7.56 -1.34
N GLY A 343 -3.93 -6.70 -1.81
CA GLY A 343 -2.85 -6.16 -0.98
C GLY A 343 -3.37 -5.39 0.24
N LEU A 344 -4.41 -4.57 0.08
CA LEU A 344 -5.05 -3.87 1.20
C LEU A 344 -5.68 -4.84 2.21
N VAL A 345 -6.34 -5.90 1.73
CA VAL A 345 -6.91 -6.95 2.59
C VAL A 345 -5.83 -7.69 3.38
N GLU A 346 -4.68 -7.99 2.77
CA GLU A 346 -3.54 -8.62 3.46
C GLU A 346 -2.98 -7.72 4.57
N VAL A 347 -2.84 -6.41 4.31
CA VAL A 347 -2.43 -5.43 5.32
C VAL A 347 -3.44 -5.38 6.47
N LEU A 348 -4.73 -5.23 6.17
CA LEU A 348 -5.79 -5.19 7.20
C LEU A 348 -5.86 -6.49 8.02
N GLN A 349 -5.62 -7.64 7.38
CA GLN A 349 -5.59 -8.92 8.07
C GLN A 349 -4.39 -9.03 9.03
N ASN A 350 -3.23 -8.50 8.63
CA ASN A 350 -2.05 -8.42 9.51
C ASN A 350 -2.29 -7.45 10.69
N ASP A 351 -2.88 -6.28 10.44
CA ASP A 351 -3.21 -5.31 11.49
C ASP A 351 -4.20 -5.90 12.50
N LYS A 352 -5.24 -6.59 12.03
CA LYS A 352 -6.17 -7.35 12.89
C LYS A 352 -5.44 -8.36 13.77
N ASN A 353 -4.49 -9.11 13.22
CA ASN A 353 -3.74 -10.11 13.98
C ASN A 353 -2.86 -9.45 15.06
N GLN A 354 -2.21 -8.32 14.74
CA GLN A 354 -1.43 -7.56 15.71
C GLN A 354 -2.33 -6.97 16.81
N PHE A 355 -3.51 -6.46 16.45
CA PHE A 355 -4.46 -5.93 17.42
C PHE A 355 -4.95 -7.01 18.37
N LEU A 356 -5.31 -8.19 17.85
CA LEU A 356 -5.73 -9.34 18.66
C LEU A 356 -4.61 -9.81 19.62
N GLN A 357 -3.35 -9.73 19.18
CA GLN A 357 -2.21 -10.04 20.05
C GLN A 357 -2.07 -9.01 21.18
N ARG A 358 -2.13 -7.70 20.85
CA ARG A 358 -2.09 -6.62 21.87
C ARG A 358 -3.25 -6.73 22.86
N GLU A 359 -4.45 -7.09 22.40
CA GLU A 359 -5.62 -7.31 23.25
C GLU A 359 -5.38 -8.44 24.26
N LYS A 360 -4.82 -9.59 23.82
CA LYS A 360 -4.46 -10.69 24.73
C LYS A 360 -3.42 -10.28 25.76
N GLU A 361 -2.42 -9.50 25.37
CA GLU A 361 -1.41 -8.96 26.30
C GLU A 361 -2.03 -7.99 27.31
N MET A 362 -2.99 -7.16 26.91
CA MET A 362 -3.72 -6.27 27.80
C MET A 362 -4.63 -7.02 28.76
N CYS A 363 -5.32 -8.08 28.31
CA CYS A 363 -6.11 -8.94 29.20
C CYS A 363 -5.22 -9.61 30.26
N ALA A 364 -4.06 -10.16 29.87
CA ALA A 364 -3.12 -10.76 30.83
C ALA A 364 -2.58 -9.73 31.83
N LYS A 365 -2.34 -8.48 31.41
CA LYS A 365 -2.00 -7.38 32.32
C LYS A 365 -3.15 -7.04 33.27
N GLY A 366 -4.39 -7.02 32.78
CA GLY A 366 -5.59 -6.81 33.60
C GLY A 366 -5.72 -7.85 34.70
N GLU A 367 -5.59 -9.14 34.36
CA GLU A 367 -5.57 -10.23 35.34
C GLU A 367 -4.44 -10.08 36.38
N SER A 368 -3.27 -9.55 35.98
CA SER A 368 -2.19 -9.25 36.92
C SER A 368 -2.52 -8.10 37.88
N VAL A 369 -3.23 -7.07 37.39
CA VAL A 369 -3.69 -5.93 38.20
C VAL A 369 -4.74 -6.37 39.21
N ASP A 370 -5.72 -7.18 38.79
CA ASP A 370 -6.74 -7.74 39.67
C ASP A 370 -6.11 -8.58 40.80
N ASN A 371 -5.08 -9.37 40.49
CA ASN A 371 -4.33 -10.11 41.51
C ASN A 371 -3.58 -9.19 42.49
N ILE A 372 -3.00 -8.08 41.99
CA ILE A 372 -2.35 -7.09 42.84
C ILE A 372 -3.39 -6.39 43.73
N GLU A 373 -4.54 -5.97 43.19
CA GLU A 373 -5.62 -5.36 43.97
C GLU A 373 -6.13 -6.29 45.07
N GLN A 374 -6.34 -7.58 44.77
CA GLN A 374 -6.72 -8.59 45.77
C GLN A 374 -5.66 -8.73 46.88
N SER A 375 -4.38 -8.68 46.51
CA SER A 375 -3.30 -8.72 47.49
C SER A 375 -3.26 -7.47 48.37
N ILE A 376 -3.50 -6.29 47.79
CA ILE A 376 -3.59 -5.01 48.52
C ILE A 376 -4.75 -5.06 49.51
N THR A 377 -5.95 -5.47 49.08
CA THR A 377 -7.10 -5.58 49.98
C THR A 377 -6.86 -6.57 51.12
N ALA A 378 -6.15 -7.68 50.84
CA ALA A 378 -5.77 -8.64 51.88
C ALA A 378 -4.79 -8.03 52.90
N TYR A 379 -3.81 -7.24 52.44
CA TYR A 379 -2.88 -6.53 53.32
C TYR A 379 -3.56 -5.42 54.12
N GLU A 380 -4.47 -4.66 53.53
CA GLU A 380 -5.27 -3.64 54.21
C GLU A 380 -6.10 -4.26 55.34
N ALA A 381 -6.80 -5.36 55.07
CA ALA A 381 -7.54 -6.08 56.11
C ALA A 381 -6.63 -6.58 57.24
N LYS A 382 -5.40 -6.99 56.92
CA LYS A 382 -4.43 -7.42 57.94
C LYS A 382 -3.91 -6.25 58.78
N ILE A 383 -3.74 -5.07 58.17
CA ILE A 383 -3.37 -3.85 58.86
C ILE A 383 -4.47 -3.44 59.84
N GLU A 384 -5.73 -3.40 59.40
CA GLU A 384 -6.88 -3.09 60.26
C GLU A 384 -6.97 -4.05 61.45
N GLU A 385 -6.75 -5.36 61.23
CA GLU A 385 -6.73 -6.35 62.32
C GLU A 385 -5.63 -6.07 63.34
N LEU A 386 -4.42 -5.73 62.89
CA LEU A 386 -3.29 -5.42 63.76
C LEU A 386 -3.50 -4.11 64.54
N GLU A 387 -4.06 -3.08 63.90
CA GLU A 387 -4.43 -1.83 64.57
C GLU A 387 -5.46 -2.08 65.69
N HIS A 388 -6.44 -2.95 65.42
CA HIS A 388 -7.42 -3.33 66.43
C HIS A 388 -6.79 -4.08 67.61
N GLN A 389 -5.82 -4.97 67.35
CA GLN A 389 -5.07 -5.66 68.41
C GLN A 389 -4.26 -4.67 69.26
N ILE A 390 -3.61 -3.67 68.64
CA ILE A 390 -2.85 -2.64 69.37
C ILE A 390 -3.76 -1.83 70.29
N LEU A 391 -4.91 -1.36 69.78
CA LEU A 391 -5.89 -0.62 70.58
C LEU A 391 -6.38 -1.44 71.78
N LYS A 392 -6.63 -2.74 71.58
CA LYS A 392 -7.03 -3.65 72.66
C LYS A 392 -5.93 -3.79 73.71
N SER A 393 -4.68 -4.01 73.31
CA SER A 393 -3.55 -4.12 74.25
C SER A 393 -3.31 -2.83 75.02
N MET A 394 -3.51 -1.65 74.41
CA MET A 394 -3.43 -0.38 75.12
C MET A 394 -4.51 -0.23 76.19
N ALA A 395 -5.75 -0.66 75.90
CA ALA A 395 -6.83 -0.66 76.89
C ALA A 395 -6.52 -1.59 78.07
N GLU A 396 -6.05 -2.81 77.79
CA GLU A 396 -5.62 -3.78 78.81
C GLU A 396 -4.47 -3.24 79.67
N LYS A 397 -3.50 -2.54 79.06
CA LYS A 397 -2.41 -1.86 79.78
C LYS A 397 -2.93 -0.81 80.76
N ASN A 398 -3.86 0.03 80.31
CA ASN A 398 -4.43 1.09 81.13
C ASN A 398 -5.22 0.54 82.32
N ASP A 399 -5.98 -0.54 82.13
CA ASP A 399 -6.72 -1.21 83.22
C ASP A 399 -5.77 -1.80 84.29
N LEU A 400 -4.64 -2.35 83.87
CA LEU A 400 -3.62 -2.86 84.79
C LEU A 400 -2.92 -1.72 85.55
N GLU A 401 -2.64 -0.60 84.88
CA GLU A 401 -2.02 0.58 85.48
C GLU A 401 -2.92 1.19 86.57
N ILE A 402 -4.24 1.25 86.34
CA ILE A 402 -5.24 1.66 87.35
C ILE A 402 -5.21 0.73 88.57
N LYS A 403 -5.23 -0.59 88.36
CA LYS A 403 -5.19 -1.58 89.45
C LYS A 403 -3.91 -1.49 90.29
N VAL A 404 -2.78 -1.18 89.65
CA VAL A 404 -1.50 -0.99 90.35
C VAL A 404 -1.56 0.28 91.20
N GLU A 405 -2.06 1.39 90.66
CA GLU A 405 -2.21 2.65 91.40
C GLU A 405 -3.15 2.50 92.62
N GLU A 406 -4.25 1.76 92.47
CA GLU A 406 -5.18 1.42 93.57
C GLU A 406 -4.49 0.57 94.65
N SER A 407 -3.72 -0.45 94.26
CA SER A 407 -2.99 -1.30 95.21
C SER A 407 -1.88 -0.56 95.98
N LEU A 408 -1.29 0.46 95.36
CA LEU A 408 -0.29 1.34 95.97
C LEU A 408 -0.92 2.28 97.03
N GLN A 409 -2.16 2.73 96.81
CA GLN A 409 -2.87 3.59 97.77
C GLN A 409 -3.41 2.83 98.99
N ASP A 410 -3.72 1.53 98.86
CA ASP A 410 -4.34 0.72 99.93
C ASP A 410 -3.34 0.12 100.94
N SER A 411 -2.02 0.19 100.71
CA SER A 411 -1.02 -0.48 101.57
C SER A 411 -0.60 0.30 102.83
N GLY A 412 -1.52 0.39 103.79
CA GLY A 412 -1.29 0.90 105.13
C GLY A 412 -0.61 -0.09 106.09
N LYS A 413 0.73 -0.10 106.10
CA LYS A 413 1.64 -0.46 107.23
C LYS A 413 1.26 -1.64 108.17
N LYS A 414 1.44 -2.90 107.73
CA LYS A 414 1.95 -3.99 108.61
C LYS A 414 2.50 -5.27 107.93
N ASP A 415 2.65 -5.34 106.60
CA ASP A 415 2.92 -6.61 105.89
C ASP A 415 4.30 -6.74 105.22
N PHE A 416 5.23 -5.81 105.47
CA PHE A 416 6.48 -5.69 104.70
C PHE A 416 7.37 -6.95 104.67
N LYS A 417 7.30 -7.83 105.67
CA LYS A 417 8.17 -9.04 105.75
C LYS A 417 7.61 -10.24 104.98
N ASP A 418 6.31 -10.49 105.10
CA ASP A 418 5.65 -11.58 104.36
C ASP A 418 5.52 -11.19 102.88
N GLU A 419 5.32 -9.91 102.60
CA GLU A 419 5.32 -9.35 101.25
C GLU A 419 6.69 -9.46 100.57
N ILE A 420 7.81 -9.25 101.27
CA ILE A 420 9.14 -9.52 100.70
C ILE A 420 9.32 -11.01 100.36
N HIS A 421 8.78 -11.92 101.16
CA HIS A 421 8.87 -13.36 100.88
C HIS A 421 8.00 -13.76 99.69
N VAL A 422 6.79 -13.20 99.58
CA VAL A 422 5.89 -13.39 98.43
C VAL A 422 6.47 -12.75 97.18
N MET A 423 7.05 -11.55 97.26
CA MET A 423 7.74 -10.88 96.15
C MET A 423 8.98 -11.67 95.70
N ALA A 424 9.77 -12.23 96.63
CA ALA A 424 10.92 -13.06 96.28
C ALA A 424 10.49 -14.37 95.59
N ALA A 425 9.40 -15.00 96.05
CA ALA A 425 8.84 -16.19 95.40
C ALA A 425 8.22 -15.87 94.02
N ALA A 426 7.55 -14.72 93.89
CA ALA A 426 6.98 -14.23 92.64
C ALA A 426 8.09 -13.91 91.62
N LEU A 427 9.14 -13.18 92.03
CA LEU A 427 10.32 -12.92 91.21
C LEU A 427 11.01 -14.20 90.76
N SER A 428 11.16 -15.18 91.65
CA SER A 428 11.79 -16.46 91.28
C SER A 428 10.96 -17.22 90.24
N LYS A 429 9.63 -17.13 90.32
CA LYS A 429 8.70 -17.74 89.35
C LYS A 429 8.65 -16.99 88.02
N GLU A 430 8.70 -15.65 88.05
CA GLU A 430 8.85 -14.83 86.85
C GLU A 430 10.18 -15.08 86.16
N MET A 431 11.26 -15.24 86.92
CA MET A 431 12.58 -15.57 86.37
C MET A 431 12.57 -16.93 85.67
N GLU A 432 11.92 -17.95 86.26
CA GLU A 432 11.72 -19.26 85.62
C GLU A 432 10.85 -19.17 84.35
N MET A 433 9.80 -18.34 84.36
CA MET A 433 8.95 -18.14 83.21
C MET A 433 9.67 -17.39 82.07
N MET A 434 10.49 -16.40 82.41
CA MET A 434 11.35 -15.68 81.46
C MET A 434 12.45 -16.59 80.90
N GLU A 435 13.07 -17.45 81.72
CA GLU A 435 14.05 -18.46 81.26
C GLU A 435 13.39 -19.43 80.24
N ASN A 436 12.16 -19.86 80.51
CA ASN A 436 11.40 -20.71 79.59
C ASN A 436 11.01 -19.99 78.29
N GLN A 437 10.63 -18.71 78.35
CA GLN A 437 10.40 -17.89 77.15
C GLN A 437 11.69 -17.67 76.37
N LEU A 438 12.81 -17.42 77.05
CA LEU A 438 14.12 -17.25 76.43
C LEU A 438 14.53 -18.51 75.68
N ASN A 439 14.38 -19.69 76.30
CA ASN A 439 14.69 -20.97 75.65
C ASN A 439 13.80 -21.20 74.42
N ARG A 440 12.48 -20.95 74.50
CA ARG A 440 11.59 -21.03 73.32
C ARG A 440 11.98 -20.05 72.22
N SER A 441 12.36 -18.82 72.57
CA SER A 441 12.81 -17.83 71.59
C SER A 441 14.12 -18.24 70.91
N LYS A 442 15.01 -18.92 71.64
CA LYS A 442 16.26 -19.47 71.12
C LYS A 442 16.01 -20.62 70.15
N ASP A 443 15.09 -21.52 70.48
CA ASP A 443 14.69 -22.62 69.60
C ASP A 443 14.06 -22.09 68.31
N ALA A 444 13.12 -21.14 68.42
CA ALA A 444 12.49 -20.49 67.26
C ALA A 444 13.51 -19.72 66.40
N ALA A 445 14.50 -19.06 67.02
CA ALA A 445 15.58 -18.39 66.30
C ALA A 445 16.48 -19.39 65.55
N SER A 446 16.74 -20.56 66.14
CA SER A 446 17.51 -21.62 65.48
C SER A 446 16.77 -22.25 64.29
N GLU A 447 15.46 -22.43 64.40
CA GLU A 447 14.60 -22.89 63.31
C GLU A 447 14.53 -21.85 62.18
N ALA A 448 14.39 -20.56 62.53
CA ALA A 448 14.42 -19.47 61.55
C ALA A 448 15.75 -19.39 60.79
N LEU A 449 16.88 -19.67 61.47
CA LEU A 449 18.19 -19.77 60.80
C LEU A 449 18.25 -20.97 59.84
N ALA A 450 17.78 -22.15 60.25
CA ALA A 450 17.75 -23.33 59.38
C ALA A 450 16.89 -23.09 58.11
N LEU A 451 15.71 -22.48 58.28
CA LEU A 451 14.84 -22.10 57.15
C LEU A 451 15.48 -21.05 56.24
N ARG A 452 16.25 -20.12 56.82
CA ARG A 452 16.99 -19.11 56.04
C ARG A 452 18.10 -19.75 55.21
N GLU A 453 18.84 -20.69 55.78
CA GLU A 453 19.86 -21.47 55.04
C GLU A 453 19.24 -22.29 53.91
N GLU A 454 18.08 -22.91 54.16
CA GLU A 454 17.32 -23.63 53.12
C GLU A 454 16.86 -22.69 52.00
N ALA A 455 16.30 -21.53 52.34
CA ALA A 455 15.89 -20.52 51.37
C ALA A 455 17.06 -20.00 50.53
N GLU A 456 18.23 -19.78 51.14
CA GLU A 456 19.46 -19.40 50.45
C GLU A 456 19.88 -20.51 49.45
N SER A 457 19.83 -21.78 49.87
CA SER A 457 20.13 -22.93 49.00
C SER A 457 19.19 -23.01 47.79
N LEU A 458 17.88 -22.82 48.01
CA LEU A 458 16.87 -22.81 46.95
C LEU A 458 17.07 -21.62 46.00
N ARG A 459 17.46 -20.46 46.52
CA ARG A 459 17.77 -19.27 45.72
C ARG A 459 18.98 -19.50 44.82
N THR A 460 20.03 -20.16 45.31
CA THR A 460 21.18 -20.54 44.47
C THR A 460 20.81 -21.56 43.39
N LEU A 461 19.96 -22.54 43.72
CA LEU A 461 19.47 -23.53 42.76
C LEU A 461 18.61 -22.87 41.66
N LEU A 462 17.74 -21.94 42.05
CA LEU A 462 16.92 -21.15 41.12
C LEU A 462 17.80 -20.33 40.17
N ALA A 463 18.81 -19.64 40.70
CA ALA A 463 19.76 -18.87 39.88
C ALA A 463 20.48 -19.76 38.86
N LYS A 464 20.90 -20.97 39.27
CA LYS A 464 21.48 -21.97 38.35
C LYS A 464 20.48 -22.37 37.26
N LYS A 465 19.22 -22.66 37.62
CA LYS A 465 18.19 -23.04 36.63
C LYS A 465 17.86 -21.93 35.64
N ILE A 466 17.84 -20.68 36.09
CA ILE A 466 17.69 -19.50 35.22
C ILE A 466 18.86 -19.41 34.22
N SER A 467 20.09 -19.66 34.67
CA SER A 467 21.26 -19.66 33.78
C SER A 467 21.21 -20.78 32.73
N GLU A 468 20.80 -22.00 33.12
CA GLU A 468 20.61 -23.14 32.21
C GLU A 468 19.50 -22.84 31.18
N GLN A 469 18.38 -22.25 31.61
CA GLN A 469 17.30 -21.84 30.71
C GLN A 469 17.78 -20.82 29.68
N LYS A 470 18.58 -19.83 30.12
CA LYS A 470 19.15 -18.83 29.21
C LYS A 470 20.06 -19.47 28.17
N GLU A 471 20.97 -20.37 28.59
CA GLU A 471 21.87 -21.08 27.68
C GLU A 471 21.11 -21.94 26.65
N ILE A 472 20.02 -22.62 27.08
CA ILE A 472 19.16 -23.38 26.16
C ILE A 472 18.44 -22.44 25.19
N SER A 473 17.91 -21.32 25.68
CA SER A 473 17.23 -20.31 24.85
C SER A 473 18.18 -19.72 23.81
N ASP A 474 19.42 -19.40 24.19
CA ASP A 474 20.43 -18.85 23.29
C ASP A 474 20.81 -19.88 22.20
N ARG A 475 20.99 -21.15 22.58
CA ARG A 475 21.22 -22.24 21.60
C ARG A 475 20.04 -22.44 20.65
N TYR A 476 18.81 -22.39 21.17
CA TYR A 476 17.61 -22.48 20.34
C TYR A 476 17.54 -21.34 19.32
N ASN A 477 17.78 -20.10 19.76
CA ASN A 477 17.79 -18.93 18.87
C ASN A 477 18.88 -19.01 17.79
N ALA A 478 20.06 -19.54 18.14
CA ALA A 478 21.14 -19.79 17.19
C ALA A 478 20.70 -20.83 16.13
N GLN A 479 20.09 -21.93 16.54
CA GLN A 479 19.56 -22.96 15.63
C GLN A 479 18.45 -22.42 14.72
N VAL A 480 17.54 -21.58 15.24
CA VAL A 480 16.50 -20.94 14.42
C VAL A 480 17.12 -20.04 13.36
N SER A 481 18.17 -19.29 13.71
CA SER A 481 18.90 -18.43 12.76
C SER A 481 19.61 -19.25 11.68
N GLU A 482 20.23 -20.37 12.07
CA GLU A 482 20.83 -21.33 11.12
C GLU A 482 19.79 -21.92 10.17
N ILE A 483 18.63 -22.37 10.69
CA ILE A 483 17.52 -22.87 9.88
C ILE A 483 17.04 -21.81 8.88
N LYS A 484 16.97 -20.54 9.29
CA LYS A 484 16.60 -19.45 8.38
C LYS A 484 17.62 -19.29 7.25
N SER A 485 18.91 -19.30 7.57
CA SER A 485 19.98 -19.23 6.55
C SER A 485 19.99 -20.43 5.61
N LEU A 486 19.71 -21.64 6.11
CA LEU A 486 19.59 -22.84 5.28
C LEU A 486 18.38 -22.79 4.35
N LYS A 487 17.25 -22.22 4.80
CA LYS A 487 16.08 -22.00 3.94
C LYS A 487 16.37 -21.02 2.81
N GLU A 488 17.04 -19.91 3.12
CA GLU A 488 17.48 -18.94 2.10
C GLU A 488 18.40 -19.61 1.08
N LEU A 489 19.35 -20.45 1.52
CA LEU A 489 20.23 -21.22 0.64
C LEU A 489 19.45 -22.20 -0.26
N ILE A 490 18.45 -22.90 0.29
CA ILE A 490 17.59 -23.80 -0.50
C ILE A 490 16.84 -23.02 -1.58
N GLU A 491 16.27 -21.86 -1.25
CA GLU A 491 15.56 -21.03 -2.22
C GLU A 491 16.48 -20.54 -3.36
N THR A 492 17.73 -20.17 -3.03
CA THR A 492 18.72 -19.83 -4.07
C THR A 492 19.05 -21.02 -4.96
N LEU A 493 19.26 -22.21 -4.37
CA LEU A 493 19.56 -23.42 -5.15
C LEU A 493 18.36 -23.84 -6.02
N GLU A 494 17.13 -23.67 -5.55
CA GLU A 494 15.93 -23.93 -6.35
C GLU A 494 15.83 -22.98 -7.56
N LYS A 495 16.17 -21.70 -7.40
CA LYS A 495 16.25 -20.73 -8.51
C LYS A 495 17.33 -21.11 -9.51
N GLU A 496 18.54 -21.42 -9.05
CA GLU A 496 19.63 -21.88 -9.91
C GLU A 496 19.24 -23.15 -10.68
N ASN A 497 18.52 -24.08 -10.04
CA ASN A 497 18.08 -25.31 -10.67
C ASN A 497 17.01 -25.05 -11.76
N GLN A 498 16.09 -24.10 -11.55
CA GLN A 498 15.14 -23.65 -12.56
C GLN A 498 15.83 -22.99 -13.76
N GLU A 499 16.87 -22.18 -13.51
CA GLU A 499 17.69 -21.57 -14.58
C GLU A 499 18.43 -22.66 -15.39
N LEU A 500 19.00 -23.66 -14.72
CA LEU A 500 19.63 -24.79 -15.39
C LEU A 500 18.63 -25.62 -16.21
N GLU A 501 17.43 -25.84 -15.71
CA GLU A 501 16.37 -26.53 -16.45
C GLU A 501 15.96 -25.75 -17.71
N PHE A 502 15.87 -24.42 -17.61
CA PHE A 502 15.66 -23.55 -18.77
C PHE A 502 16.79 -23.65 -19.81
N ILE A 503 18.05 -23.67 -19.35
CA ILE A 503 19.20 -23.86 -20.24
C ILE A 503 19.14 -25.22 -20.95
N VAL A 504 18.77 -26.29 -20.23
CA VAL A 504 18.62 -27.63 -20.81
C VAL A 504 17.50 -27.66 -21.85
N ASP A 505 16.34 -27.03 -21.58
CA ASP A 505 15.23 -26.94 -22.54
C ASP A 505 15.62 -26.14 -23.79
N MET A 506 16.39 -25.06 -23.62
CA MET A 506 16.95 -24.27 -24.73
C MET A 506 17.82 -25.15 -25.63
N TYR A 507 18.77 -25.90 -25.06
CA TYR A 507 19.62 -26.82 -25.83
C TYR A 507 18.84 -27.97 -26.47
N GLY A 508 17.77 -28.47 -25.83
CA GLY A 508 16.88 -29.47 -26.40
C GLY A 508 16.15 -28.97 -27.66
N LYS A 509 15.69 -27.72 -27.65
CA LYS A 509 15.09 -27.05 -28.81
C LYS A 509 16.11 -26.83 -29.92
N GLU A 510 17.31 -26.35 -29.59
CA GLU A 510 18.41 -26.15 -30.57
C GLU A 510 18.85 -27.48 -31.22
N CYS A 511 18.85 -28.58 -30.47
CA CYS A 511 19.09 -29.93 -31.04
C CYS A 511 17.98 -30.36 -32.02
N SER A 512 16.73 -29.96 -31.75
CA SER A 512 15.59 -30.24 -32.64
C SER A 512 15.70 -29.44 -33.94
N GLU A 513 16.13 -28.19 -33.87
CA GLU A 513 16.42 -27.35 -35.04
C GLU A 513 17.62 -27.86 -35.84
N SER A 514 18.67 -28.36 -35.19
CA SER A 514 19.80 -29.00 -35.85
C SER A 514 19.37 -30.18 -36.74
N ARG A 515 18.42 -30.99 -36.27
CA ARG A 515 17.81 -32.06 -37.08
C ARG A 515 17.09 -31.48 -38.31
N THR A 516 16.29 -30.42 -38.16
CA THR A 516 15.64 -29.74 -39.28
C THR A 516 16.65 -29.16 -40.28
N ILE A 517 17.76 -28.59 -39.81
CA ILE A 517 18.85 -28.09 -40.66
C ILE A 517 19.51 -29.23 -41.46
N THR A 518 19.71 -30.40 -40.84
CA THR A 518 20.25 -31.57 -41.57
C THR A 518 19.29 -32.07 -42.65
N GLU A 519 17.98 -32.08 -42.38
CA GLU A 519 16.94 -32.47 -43.35
C GLU A 519 16.86 -31.47 -44.51
N ILE A 520 16.97 -30.16 -44.24
CA ILE A 520 17.05 -29.11 -45.26
C ILE A 520 18.30 -29.29 -46.13
N LYS A 521 19.48 -29.48 -45.54
CA LYS A 521 20.73 -29.70 -46.28
C LYS A 521 20.66 -30.95 -47.16
N GLU A 522 20.04 -32.03 -46.69
CA GLU A 522 19.81 -33.22 -47.51
C GLU A 522 18.84 -32.95 -48.66
N SER A 523 17.75 -32.21 -48.41
CA SER A 523 16.79 -31.84 -49.45
C SER A 523 17.42 -30.94 -50.52
N GLU A 524 18.27 -30.00 -50.11
CA GLU A 524 19.02 -29.11 -50.98
C GLU A 524 20.04 -29.90 -51.81
N ASN A 525 20.77 -30.83 -51.19
CA ASN A 525 21.67 -31.74 -51.90
C ASN A 525 20.93 -32.60 -52.94
N ARG A 526 19.71 -33.08 -52.63
CA ARG A 526 18.87 -33.81 -53.59
C ARG A 526 18.46 -32.91 -54.76
N ALA A 527 17.97 -31.70 -54.48
CA ALA A 527 17.59 -30.73 -55.51
C ALA A 527 18.79 -30.35 -56.40
N ARG A 528 19.97 -30.15 -55.81
CA ARG A 528 21.19 -29.82 -56.55
C ARG A 528 21.63 -30.94 -57.48
N LYS A 529 21.60 -32.19 -57.02
CA LYS A 529 21.86 -33.37 -57.88
C LYS A 529 20.86 -33.46 -59.04
N GLN A 530 19.59 -33.16 -58.79
CA GLN A 530 18.56 -33.15 -59.83
C GLN A 530 18.78 -32.02 -60.85
N ALA A 531 19.17 -30.83 -60.39
CA ALA A 531 19.52 -29.71 -61.25
C ALA A 531 20.77 -30.00 -62.10
N GLU A 532 21.81 -30.60 -61.51
CA GLU A 532 23.01 -31.01 -62.26
C GLU A 532 22.67 -32.05 -63.33
N TYR A 533 21.84 -33.04 -63.00
CA TYR A 533 21.36 -34.02 -63.98
C TYR A 533 20.63 -33.34 -65.16
N LEU A 534 19.68 -32.46 -64.88
CA LEU A 534 18.96 -31.70 -65.92
C LEU A 534 19.92 -30.83 -66.75
N ARG A 535 20.90 -30.17 -66.12
CA ARG A 535 21.91 -29.38 -66.82
C ARG A 535 22.71 -30.26 -67.79
N THR A 536 23.20 -31.41 -67.34
CA THR A 536 23.97 -32.33 -68.20
C THR A 536 23.14 -32.86 -69.38
N SER A 537 21.87 -33.19 -69.14
CA SER A 537 20.96 -33.64 -70.20
C SER A 537 20.69 -32.54 -71.24
N LEU A 538 20.56 -31.28 -70.79
CA LEU A 538 20.32 -30.14 -71.66
C LEU A 538 21.58 -29.75 -72.45
N GLU A 539 22.75 -29.82 -71.81
CA GLU A 539 24.05 -29.68 -72.46
C GLU A 539 24.26 -30.76 -73.53
N GLU A 540 23.95 -32.03 -73.22
CA GLU A 540 24.01 -33.14 -74.16
C GLU A 540 23.08 -32.94 -75.35
N HIS A 541 21.82 -32.57 -75.11
CA HIS A 541 20.88 -32.26 -76.19
C HIS A 541 21.33 -31.06 -77.04
N SER A 542 21.90 -30.02 -76.41
CA SER A 542 22.46 -28.87 -77.14
C SER A 542 23.65 -29.25 -78.01
N LEU A 543 24.48 -30.21 -77.55
CA LEU A 543 25.58 -30.76 -78.31
C LEU A 543 25.06 -31.58 -79.49
N GLU A 544 24.05 -32.41 -79.26
CA GLU A 544 23.37 -33.21 -80.29
C GLU A 544 22.81 -32.30 -81.39
N LEU A 545 22.12 -31.20 -81.03
CA LEU A 545 21.63 -30.20 -81.98
C LEU A 545 22.76 -29.54 -82.78
N ARG A 546 23.88 -29.18 -82.14
CA ARG A 546 25.04 -28.61 -82.84
C ARG A 546 25.70 -29.61 -83.79
N VAL A 547 25.82 -30.87 -83.39
CA VAL A 547 26.35 -31.95 -84.25
C VAL A 547 25.43 -32.15 -85.45
N LYS A 548 24.11 -32.15 -85.23
CA LYS A 548 23.13 -32.26 -86.33
C LYS A 548 23.25 -31.09 -87.30
N ALA A 549 23.34 -29.86 -86.81
CA ALA A 549 23.55 -28.68 -87.64
C ALA A 549 24.89 -28.73 -88.41
N ALA A 550 25.97 -29.22 -87.79
CA ALA A 550 27.26 -29.41 -88.43
C ALA A 550 27.19 -30.47 -89.54
N ASN A 551 26.53 -31.61 -89.31
CA ASN A 551 26.31 -32.63 -90.33
C ASN A 551 25.45 -32.11 -91.48
N GLU A 552 24.39 -31.34 -91.20
CA GLU A 552 23.58 -30.69 -92.23
C GLU A 552 24.41 -29.70 -93.06
N ALA A 553 25.27 -28.90 -92.43
CA ALA A 553 26.21 -28.02 -93.13
C ALA A 553 27.27 -28.81 -93.94
N GLU A 554 27.79 -29.91 -93.41
CA GLU A 554 28.73 -30.79 -94.11
C GLU A 554 28.09 -31.40 -95.34
N THR A 555 26.88 -31.94 -95.24
CA THR A 555 26.15 -32.48 -96.40
C THR A 555 25.87 -31.40 -97.45
N ALA A 556 25.60 -30.16 -97.04
CA ALA A 556 25.47 -29.03 -97.95
C ALA A 556 26.79 -28.69 -98.65
N CYS A 557 27.92 -28.72 -97.93
CA CYS A 557 29.26 -28.54 -98.50
C CYS A 557 29.64 -29.66 -99.46
N GLN A 558 29.39 -30.92 -99.10
CA GLN A 558 29.63 -32.08 -99.96
C GLN A 558 28.80 -32.00 -101.25
N ARG A 559 27.52 -31.57 -101.17
CA ARG A 559 26.72 -31.31 -102.38
C ARG A 559 27.33 -30.22 -103.26
N ARG A 560 27.78 -29.10 -102.67
CA ARG A 560 28.48 -28.03 -103.42
C ARG A 560 29.78 -28.53 -104.05
N LEU A 561 30.52 -29.38 -103.35
CA LEU A 561 31.73 -30.02 -103.86
C LEU A 561 31.40 -30.90 -105.07
N CYS A 562 30.40 -31.78 -104.98
CA CYS A 562 29.99 -32.61 -106.11
C CYS A 562 29.54 -31.79 -107.32
N ILE A 563 28.87 -30.65 -107.11
CA ILE A 563 28.50 -29.72 -108.20
C ILE A 563 29.76 -29.12 -108.83
N ALA A 564 30.69 -28.60 -108.02
CA ALA A 564 31.93 -28.01 -108.52
C ALA A 564 32.86 -29.04 -109.19
N GLU A 565 32.88 -30.29 -108.70
CA GLU A 565 33.60 -31.41 -109.34
C GLU A 565 32.98 -31.76 -110.69
N ALA A 566 31.64 -31.76 -110.80
CA ALA A 566 30.96 -31.94 -112.09
C ALA A 566 31.26 -30.80 -113.07
N GLU A 567 31.27 -29.54 -112.60
CA GLU A 567 31.66 -28.37 -113.39
C GLU A 567 33.15 -28.42 -113.81
N LEU A 568 34.04 -28.90 -112.95
CA LEU A 568 35.46 -29.10 -113.30
C LEU A 568 35.66 -30.19 -114.35
N GLU A 569 34.88 -31.27 -114.26
CA GLU A 569 34.92 -32.33 -115.28
C GLU A 569 34.36 -31.81 -116.61
N GLU A 570 33.30 -30.99 -116.59
CA GLU A 570 32.79 -30.28 -117.77
C GLU A 570 33.87 -29.35 -118.39
N LEU A 571 34.52 -28.52 -117.56
CA LEU A 571 35.63 -27.65 -118.02
C LEU A 571 36.83 -28.45 -118.53
N ARG A 572 37.15 -29.61 -117.95
CA ARG A 572 38.17 -30.52 -118.48
C ARG A 572 37.78 -31.05 -119.85
N THR A 573 36.52 -31.44 -120.05
CA THR A 573 36.05 -31.86 -121.38
C THR A 573 36.13 -30.73 -122.40
N ASP A 574 35.87 -29.49 -122.00
CA ASP A 574 36.01 -28.30 -122.85
C ASP A 574 37.49 -27.99 -123.17
N VAL A 575 38.40 -28.13 -122.21
CA VAL A 575 39.85 -27.98 -122.44
C VAL A 575 40.38 -29.07 -123.36
N ASP A 576 39.99 -30.32 -123.17
CA ASP A 576 40.35 -31.43 -124.07
C ASP A 576 39.79 -31.20 -125.49
N ALA A 577 38.58 -30.64 -125.61
CA ALA A 577 38.03 -30.22 -126.90
C ALA A 577 38.85 -29.06 -127.52
N SER A 578 39.34 -28.14 -126.68
CA SER A 578 40.15 -27.00 -127.09
C SER A 578 41.59 -27.41 -127.47
N GLU A 579 42.23 -28.36 -126.78
CA GLU A 579 43.56 -28.89 -127.16
C GLU A 579 43.51 -29.68 -128.47
N ARG A 580 42.41 -30.41 -128.74
CA ARG A 580 42.18 -31.04 -130.05
C ARG A 580 42.00 -30.03 -131.18
N SER A 581 41.60 -28.79 -130.87
CA SER A 581 41.54 -27.69 -131.84
C SER A 581 42.91 -27.03 -132.11
N VAL A 582 43.87 -27.15 -131.17
CA VAL A 582 45.24 -26.63 -131.31
C VAL A 582 46.17 -27.61 -132.05
N ILE A 583 45.85 -28.91 -132.08
CA ILE A 583 46.59 -29.94 -132.85
C ILE A 583 46.26 -29.90 -134.38
N PHE A 584 45.38 -29.00 -134.83
CA PHE A 584 45.12 -28.72 -136.27
C PHE A 584 45.59 -27.31 -136.71
N SER A 585 46.74 -26.89 -136.19
CA SER A 585 47.59 -25.81 -136.73
C SER A 585 49.05 -26.15 -136.46
#